data_AF-A0A2N8TSA8-F1
#
_entry.id   AF-A0A2N8TSA8-F1
#
_cell.length_a   1.000
_cell.length_b   1.000
_cell.length_c   1.000
_cell.angle_alpha   90.00
_cell.angle_beta   90.00
_cell.angle_gamma   90.00
#
_symmetry.space_group_name_H-M   'P 1'
#
loop_
_entity.id
_entity.type
_entity.pdbx_description
1 polymer ?
#
loop_
_entity_poly.entity_id
_entity_poly.type
_entity_poly.pdbx_seq_one_letter_code
_entity_poly.pdbx_strand_id
1 'polypeptide(L)'
;MLCGEAAAAGAWSHRQHCSWIEREHGPQEWTGGRQDDPEAALASVVAEWPVRTTGPGVDPGTVDRSERCLAGRYALLHLWPPRPARTASIRRLRAALVDALGADCHLCGLYPGAMVDHDHQSGRVRGLLCALCNRVLEECPHLTGCPRADYLLAPPAAGLNLLYPASQQWRPKEATRQRVIEQLGFDPFEGLHPAP
;
A
#
# COMPACT_ATOMS: atom_id res chain seq x y z
N MET A 1 -16.58 19.64 5.04
CA MET A 1 -17.18 19.11 3.81
C MET A 1 -18.68 19.33 3.91
N LEU A 2 -19.27 20.08 2.98
CA LEU A 2 -20.72 20.28 2.92
C LEU A 2 -21.28 19.31 1.88
N CYS A 3 -22.22 18.48 2.32
CA CYS A 3 -22.94 17.51 1.49
C CYS A 3 -23.95 18.28 0.62
N GLY A 4 -23.85 18.16 -0.70
CA GLY A 4 -24.75 18.84 -1.65
C GLY A 4 -25.13 17.92 -2.80
N GLU A 5 -26.39 18.01 -3.23
CA GLU A 5 -27.00 17.14 -4.23
C GLU A 5 -26.33 17.21 -5.62
N ALA A 6 -26.37 16.05 -6.29
CA ALA A 6 -25.78 15.80 -7.59
C ALA A 6 -26.56 16.50 -8.71
N ALA A 7 -25.90 17.38 -9.45
CA ALA A 7 -26.24 17.78 -10.81
C ALA A 7 -25.14 18.68 -11.37
N ALA A 8 -24.24 18.13 -12.19
CA ALA A 8 -23.59 18.79 -13.32
C ALA A 8 -22.44 17.89 -13.84
N ALA A 9 -22.27 17.87 -15.18
CA ALA A 9 -21.12 17.26 -15.84
C ALA A 9 -19.81 17.77 -15.22
N GLY A 10 -18.86 16.87 -14.95
CA GLY A 10 -17.62 17.17 -14.22
C GLY A 10 -17.62 16.74 -12.74
N ALA A 11 -18.62 15.97 -12.29
CA ALA A 11 -18.64 15.38 -10.96
C ALA A 11 -17.65 14.21 -10.87
N TRP A 12 -16.63 14.35 -10.03
CA TRP A 12 -15.77 13.23 -9.63
C TRP A 12 -16.51 12.42 -8.57
N SER A 13 -16.42 11.09 -8.56
CA SER A 13 -16.98 10.28 -7.47
C SER A 13 -15.90 10.03 -6.42
N HIS A 14 -16.16 10.38 -5.17
CA HIS A 14 -15.37 9.88 -4.06
C HIS A 14 -16.02 8.61 -3.51
N ARG A 15 -15.21 7.57 -3.34
CA ARG A 15 -15.62 6.29 -2.76
C ARG A 15 -14.83 6.06 -1.47
N GLN A 16 -15.53 5.84 -0.36
CA GLN A 16 -14.92 5.47 0.91
C GLN A 16 -15.44 4.10 1.37
N HIS A 17 -14.51 3.21 1.70
CA HIS A 17 -14.82 1.96 2.38
C HIS A 17 -14.82 2.20 3.89
N CYS A 18 -15.96 1.98 4.54
CA CYS A 18 -16.10 2.04 5.98
C CYS A 18 -16.32 0.62 6.48
N SER A 19 -15.40 0.10 7.30
CA SER A 19 -15.51 -1.24 7.88
C SER A 19 -15.52 -1.16 9.41
N TRP A 20 -16.39 -1.93 10.05
CA TRP A 20 -16.53 -2.00 11.50
C TRP A 20 -16.87 -3.43 11.93
N ILE A 21 -16.75 -3.68 13.22
CA ILE A 21 -17.21 -4.93 13.83
C ILE A 21 -18.48 -4.63 14.62
N GLU A 22 -19.53 -5.40 14.35
CA GLU A 22 -20.73 -5.41 15.20
C GLU A 22 -20.44 -6.16 16.51
N ARG A 23 -20.67 -5.49 17.64
CA ARG A 23 -20.52 -6.03 19.00
C ARG A 23 -21.83 -5.83 19.75
N GLU A 24 -21.99 -6.50 20.89
CA GLU A 24 -23.15 -6.36 21.79
C GLU A 24 -23.41 -4.89 22.19
N HIS A 25 -22.37 -4.08 22.31
CA HIS A 25 -22.45 -2.66 22.68
C HIS A 25 -22.52 -1.70 21.48
N GLY A 26 -22.81 -2.23 20.29
CA GLY A 26 -22.90 -1.48 19.03
C GLY A 26 -21.65 -1.56 18.13
N PRO A 27 -21.66 -0.86 16.98
CA PRO A 27 -20.60 -0.93 15.99
C PRO A 27 -19.32 -0.27 16.52
N GLN A 28 -18.20 -0.99 16.41
CA GLN A 28 -16.88 -0.48 16.78
C GLN A 28 -15.95 -0.43 15.57
N GLU A 29 -15.18 0.65 15.46
CA GLU A 29 -14.13 0.78 14.44
C GLU A 29 -13.20 -0.43 14.50
N TRP A 30 -13.00 -1.10 13.36
CA TRP A 30 -12.07 -2.22 13.32
C TRP A 30 -10.63 -1.71 13.40
N THR A 31 -9.94 -2.02 14.50
CA THR A 31 -8.58 -1.53 14.79
C THR A 31 -7.46 -2.50 14.36
N GLY A 32 -7.81 -3.62 13.71
CA GLY A 32 -6.87 -4.69 13.32
C GLY A 32 -6.51 -5.63 14.47
N GLY A 33 -6.32 -6.92 14.17
CA GLY A 33 -6.05 -7.97 15.16
C GLY A 33 -6.73 -9.30 14.81
N ARG A 34 -6.34 -10.37 15.50
CA ARG A 34 -7.00 -11.68 15.40
C ARG A 34 -8.43 -11.54 15.93
N GLN A 35 -9.40 -12.08 15.21
CA GLN A 35 -10.79 -12.10 15.66
C GLN A 35 -10.91 -13.13 16.79
N ASP A 36 -10.83 -12.66 18.03
CA ASP A 36 -10.90 -13.52 19.23
C ASP A 36 -12.34 -13.84 19.64
N ASP A 37 -13.33 -13.26 18.96
CA ASP A 37 -14.75 -13.41 19.25
C ASP A 37 -15.47 -13.98 18.02
N PRO A 38 -15.98 -15.22 18.11
CA PRO A 38 -16.64 -15.91 17.00
C PRO A 38 -18.02 -15.33 16.64
N GLU A 39 -18.64 -14.51 17.49
CA GLU A 39 -19.94 -13.86 17.20
C GLU A 39 -19.80 -12.48 16.53
N ALA A 40 -18.57 -11.98 16.47
CA ALA A 40 -18.25 -10.69 15.88
C ALA A 40 -18.46 -10.68 14.35
N ALA A 41 -19.51 -10.02 13.88
CA ALA A 41 -19.73 -9.86 12.44
C ALA A 41 -18.93 -8.66 11.91
N LEU A 42 -18.03 -8.91 10.95
CA LEU A 42 -17.41 -7.85 10.16
C LEU A 42 -18.45 -7.27 9.21
N ALA A 43 -18.76 -5.99 9.37
CA ALA A 43 -19.63 -5.25 8.49
C ALA A 43 -18.82 -4.23 7.70
N SER A 44 -19.25 -3.96 6.47
CA SER A 44 -18.67 -2.89 5.65
C SER A 44 -19.72 -2.24 4.77
N VAL A 45 -19.63 -0.93 4.60
CA VAL A 45 -20.38 -0.19 3.58
C VAL A 45 -19.42 0.58 2.71
N VAL A 46 -19.78 0.68 1.43
CA VAL A 46 -19.12 1.56 0.49
C VAL A 46 -20.00 2.80 0.36
N ALA A 47 -19.49 3.93 0.85
CA ALA A 47 -20.13 5.21 0.68
C ALA A 47 -19.56 5.89 -0.57
N GLU A 48 -20.44 6.34 -1.45
CA GLU A 48 -20.08 7.10 -2.65
C GLU A 48 -20.77 8.44 -2.62
N TRP A 49 -20.02 9.50 -2.93
CA TRP A 49 -20.61 10.82 -3.09
C TRP A 49 -19.98 11.58 -4.25
N PRO A 50 -20.77 12.42 -4.95
CA PRO A 50 -20.24 13.32 -5.94
C PRO A 50 -19.36 14.38 -5.27
N VAL A 51 -18.23 14.68 -5.90
CA VAL A 51 -17.30 15.73 -5.53
C VAL A 51 -17.32 16.77 -6.64
N ARG A 52 -17.54 18.02 -6.23
CA ARG A 52 -17.42 19.19 -7.10
C ARG A 52 -16.09 19.87 -6.79
N THR A 53 -15.31 20.12 -7.83
CA THR A 53 -14.08 20.90 -7.73
C THR A 53 -14.44 22.37 -7.52
N THR A 54 -13.93 22.98 -6.47
CA THR A 54 -14.10 24.42 -6.21
C THR A 54 -12.76 25.12 -6.45
N GLY A 55 -12.58 25.67 -7.67
CA GLY A 55 -11.38 26.40 -8.05
C GLY A 55 -10.39 25.64 -8.94
N PRO A 56 -9.25 26.27 -9.28
CA PRO A 56 -8.22 25.63 -10.10
C PRO A 56 -7.55 24.48 -9.35
N GLY A 57 -7.10 23.46 -10.11
CA GLY A 57 -6.29 22.39 -9.55
C GLY A 57 -4.98 22.94 -8.99
N VAL A 58 -4.62 22.52 -7.78
CA VAL A 58 -3.34 22.84 -7.14
C VAL A 58 -2.49 21.58 -7.06
N ASP A 59 -1.17 21.74 -7.02
CA ASP A 59 -0.26 20.64 -6.73
C ASP A 59 -0.60 20.09 -5.32
N PRO A 60 -0.98 18.80 -5.18
CA PRO A 60 -1.26 18.22 -3.87
C PRO A 60 -0.10 18.37 -2.87
N GLY A 61 1.14 18.48 -3.37
CA GLY A 61 2.33 18.73 -2.58
C GLY A 61 2.31 20.07 -1.83
N THR A 62 1.58 21.07 -2.33
CA THR A 62 1.53 22.43 -1.77
C THR A 62 0.36 22.64 -0.80
N VAL A 63 -0.56 21.68 -0.67
CA VAL A 63 -1.70 21.76 0.25
C VAL A 63 -1.23 21.49 1.68
N ASP A 64 -1.63 22.30 2.68
CA ASP A 64 -1.22 22.07 4.06
C ASP A 64 -1.76 20.73 4.59
N ARG A 65 -1.04 20.08 5.50
CA ARG A 65 -1.44 18.76 6.02
C ARG A 65 -2.80 18.79 6.69
N SER A 66 -3.16 19.89 7.35
CA SER A 66 -4.47 20.06 8.02
C SER A 66 -5.63 20.19 7.03
N GLU A 67 -5.35 20.58 5.79
CA GLU A 67 -6.32 20.76 4.71
C GLU A 67 -6.46 19.51 3.82
N ARG A 68 -5.56 18.55 3.96
CA ARG A 68 -5.62 17.26 3.26
C ARG A 68 -6.70 16.36 3.89
N CYS A 69 -7.28 15.48 3.07
CA CYS A 69 -8.25 14.49 3.55
C CYS A 69 -7.63 13.65 4.69
N LEU A 70 -8.28 13.64 5.86
CA LEU A 70 -7.86 12.88 7.02
C LEU A 70 -8.16 11.38 6.77
N ALA A 71 -7.14 10.57 6.53
CA ALA A 71 -7.31 9.13 6.28
C ALA A 71 -7.54 8.28 7.58
N GLY A 72 -8.29 8.79 8.55
CA GLY A 72 -8.66 8.07 9.79
C GLY A 72 -7.46 7.55 10.61
N ARG A 73 -7.61 6.45 11.38
CA ARG A 73 -6.48 5.80 12.11
C ARG A 73 -5.34 5.29 11.21
N TYR A 74 -5.61 5.16 9.92
CA TYR A 74 -4.63 4.79 8.89
C TYR A 74 -3.89 6.01 8.31
N ALA A 75 -4.15 7.22 8.83
CA ALA A 75 -3.60 8.49 8.35
C ALA A 75 -2.08 8.62 8.39
N LEU A 76 -1.33 7.73 9.04
CA LEU A 76 0.14 7.76 9.00
C LEU A 76 0.74 6.95 7.86
N LEU A 77 -0.03 6.00 7.29
CA LEU A 77 0.41 5.03 6.29
C LEU A 77 -0.18 5.28 4.89
N HIS A 78 -1.27 6.05 4.81
CA HIS A 78 -2.07 6.25 3.58
C HIS A 78 -2.31 7.74 3.25
N LEU A 79 -1.34 8.60 3.57
CA LEU A 79 -1.41 10.03 3.24
C LEU A 79 -1.50 10.26 1.73
N TRP A 80 -2.36 11.18 1.31
CA TRP A 80 -2.34 11.79 -0.02
C TRP A 80 -1.98 13.28 0.06
N PRO A 81 -0.96 13.75 -0.67
CA PRO A 81 0.06 12.93 -1.33
C PRO A 81 0.90 12.15 -0.29
N PRO A 82 1.49 11.01 -0.69
CA PRO A 82 2.38 10.26 0.17
C PRO A 82 3.59 11.10 0.55
N ARG A 83 4.14 10.88 1.76
CA ARG A 83 5.36 11.57 2.18
C ARG A 83 6.48 11.35 1.15
N PRO A 84 7.21 12.39 0.75
CA PRO A 84 8.32 12.24 -0.18
C PRO A 84 9.31 11.18 0.32
N ALA A 85 9.85 10.38 -0.61
CA ALA A 85 10.93 9.47 -0.26
C ALA A 85 12.15 10.26 0.22
N ARG A 86 12.86 9.75 1.22
CA ARG A 86 14.03 10.43 1.83
C ARG A 86 15.12 10.71 0.80
N THR A 87 15.40 9.75 -0.08
CA THR A 87 16.52 9.80 -1.02
C THR A 87 16.05 10.19 -2.43
N ALA A 88 16.92 10.88 -3.17
CA ALA A 88 16.62 11.33 -4.54
C ALA A 88 16.40 10.16 -5.51
N SER A 89 17.15 9.06 -5.35
CA SER A 89 17.02 7.86 -6.17
C SER A 89 15.64 7.22 -6.03
N ILE A 90 15.11 7.10 -4.80
CA ILE A 90 13.79 6.53 -4.57
C ILE A 90 12.69 7.49 -5.05
N ARG A 91 12.88 8.81 -4.93
CA ARG A 91 11.95 9.78 -5.53
C ARG A 91 11.83 9.59 -7.06
N ARG A 92 12.96 9.38 -7.75
CA ARG A 92 12.97 9.11 -9.20
C ARG A 92 12.28 7.79 -9.55
N LEU A 93 12.53 6.72 -8.78
CA LEU A 93 11.83 5.44 -8.97
C LEU A 93 10.32 5.58 -8.77
N ARG A 94 9.88 6.30 -7.72
CA ARG A 94 8.45 6.57 -7.53
C ARG A 94 7.85 7.33 -8.71
N ALA A 95 8.51 8.39 -9.19
CA ALA A 95 8.04 9.15 -10.34
C ALA A 95 7.91 8.25 -11.59
N ALA A 96 8.93 7.44 -11.91
CA ALA A 96 8.88 6.52 -13.04
C ALA A 96 7.74 5.49 -12.93
N LEU A 97 7.47 4.98 -11.72
CA LEU A 97 6.36 4.05 -11.46
C LEU A 97 5.00 4.75 -11.59
N VAL A 98 4.87 5.97 -11.08
CA VAL A 98 3.65 6.79 -11.20
C VAL A 98 3.34 7.09 -12.66
N ASP A 99 4.36 7.52 -13.43
CA ASP A 99 4.22 7.86 -14.85
C ASP A 99 3.81 6.65 -15.69
N ALA A 100 4.33 5.46 -15.37
CA ALA A 100 4.07 4.25 -16.15
C ALA A 100 2.80 3.50 -15.73
N LEU A 101 2.47 3.47 -14.44
CA LEU A 101 1.49 2.53 -13.87
C LEU A 101 0.45 3.21 -12.95
N GLY A 102 0.53 4.53 -12.80
CA GLY A 102 -0.36 5.29 -11.93
C GLY A 102 0.12 5.40 -10.48
N ALA A 103 -0.48 6.34 -9.75
CA ALA A 103 -0.04 6.75 -8.41
C ALA A 103 -0.59 5.88 -7.26
N ASP A 104 -1.57 5.04 -7.54
CA ASP A 104 -2.17 4.16 -6.55
C ASP A 104 -1.33 2.90 -6.33
N CYS A 105 -1.61 2.18 -5.24
CA CYS A 105 -0.96 0.94 -4.89
C CYS A 105 -1.17 -0.10 -6.01
N HIS A 106 -0.08 -0.59 -6.58
CA HIS A 106 -0.11 -1.57 -7.67
C HIS A 106 -0.53 -2.98 -7.22
N LEU A 107 -0.78 -3.19 -5.92
CA LEU A 107 -1.37 -4.42 -5.40
C LEU A 107 -2.88 -4.28 -5.15
N CYS A 108 -3.31 -3.28 -4.37
CA CYS A 108 -4.72 -3.18 -3.96
C CYS A 108 -5.53 -2.17 -4.76
N GLY A 109 -4.91 -1.18 -5.40
CA GLY A 109 -5.58 -0.08 -6.09
C GLY A 109 -6.39 0.87 -5.19
N LEU A 110 -6.41 0.64 -3.87
CA LEU A 110 -7.29 1.39 -2.94
C LEU A 110 -6.63 2.61 -2.30
N TYR A 111 -5.30 2.62 -2.24
CA TYR A 111 -4.54 3.62 -1.50
C TYR A 111 -3.36 4.14 -2.32
N PRO A 112 -2.91 5.37 -2.06
CA PRO A 112 -1.72 5.91 -2.68
C PRO A 112 -0.49 5.02 -2.49
N GLY A 113 0.24 4.82 -3.57
CA GLY A 113 1.52 4.16 -3.57
C GLY A 113 2.59 5.01 -2.87
N ALA A 114 3.21 4.46 -1.83
CA ALA A 114 4.21 5.15 -1.01
C ALA A 114 5.52 4.38 -0.89
N MET A 115 5.58 3.11 -1.23
CA MET A 115 6.75 2.25 -1.03
C MET A 115 7.15 1.66 -2.38
N VAL A 116 8.41 1.80 -2.76
CA VAL A 116 8.93 1.10 -3.94
C VAL A 116 9.28 -0.30 -3.49
N ASP A 117 8.41 -1.23 -3.84
CA ASP A 117 8.59 -2.63 -3.54
C ASP A 117 9.53 -3.27 -4.56
N HIS A 118 10.39 -4.15 -4.08
CA HIS A 118 11.40 -4.80 -4.89
C HIS A 118 11.66 -6.20 -4.39
N ASP A 119 12.11 -7.04 -5.32
CA ASP A 119 12.63 -8.34 -4.98
C ASP A 119 13.98 -8.17 -4.25
N HIS A 120 14.06 -8.70 -3.03
CA HIS A 120 15.25 -8.55 -2.19
C HIS A 120 16.46 -9.35 -2.71
N GLN A 121 16.26 -10.28 -3.64
CA GLN A 121 17.33 -11.11 -4.20
C GLN A 121 18.00 -10.42 -5.40
N SER A 122 17.20 -10.04 -6.39
CA SER A 122 17.65 -9.44 -7.66
C SER A 122 17.71 -7.91 -7.61
N GLY A 123 17.07 -7.29 -6.62
CA GLY A 123 16.88 -5.84 -6.56
C GLY A 123 15.89 -5.32 -7.60
N ARG A 124 15.23 -6.18 -8.37
CA ARG A 124 14.26 -5.75 -9.40
C ARG A 124 13.04 -5.14 -8.74
N VAL A 125 12.66 -3.96 -9.19
CA VAL A 125 11.44 -3.28 -8.72
C VAL A 125 10.22 -4.07 -9.18
N ARG A 126 9.33 -4.37 -8.23
CA ARG A 126 8.08 -5.11 -8.46
C ARG A 126 6.90 -4.17 -8.69
N GLY A 127 6.87 -3.03 -7.98
CA GLY A 127 5.80 -2.04 -8.09
C GLY A 127 5.84 -0.95 -7.02
N LEU A 128 4.84 -0.07 -7.04
CA LEU A 128 4.61 0.96 -6.05
C LEU A 128 3.46 0.54 -5.13
N LEU A 129 3.75 0.28 -3.86
CA LEU A 129 2.77 -0.22 -2.88
C LEU A 129 2.41 0.82 -1.83
N CYS A 130 1.20 0.76 -1.29
CA CYS A 130 0.89 1.47 -0.05
C CYS A 130 1.67 0.84 1.11
N ALA A 131 1.84 1.57 2.21
CA ALA A 131 2.68 1.09 3.32
C ALA A 131 2.14 -0.17 4.00
N LEU A 132 0.81 -0.37 4.02
CA LEU A 132 0.20 -1.60 4.55
C LEU A 132 0.53 -2.79 3.66
N CYS A 133 0.21 -2.71 2.36
CA CYS A 133 0.50 -3.77 1.39
C CYS A 133 1.97 -4.16 1.39
N ASN A 134 2.88 -3.18 1.37
CA ASN A 134 4.32 -3.45 1.40
C ASN A 134 4.77 -4.16 2.68
N ARG A 135 4.11 -3.91 3.83
CA ARG A 135 4.46 -4.57 5.09
C ARG A 135 4.04 -6.04 5.10
N VAL A 136 2.83 -6.33 4.63
CA VAL A 136 2.20 -7.65 4.78
C VAL A 136 2.30 -8.53 3.53
N LEU A 137 3.00 -8.08 2.48
CA LEU A 137 3.10 -8.79 1.21
C LEU A 137 3.69 -10.19 1.40
N GLU A 138 4.79 -10.28 2.14
CA GLU A 138 5.54 -11.53 2.37
C GLU A 138 4.93 -12.41 3.48
N GLU A 139 3.92 -11.93 4.21
CA GLU A 139 3.22 -12.73 5.23
C GLU A 139 2.22 -13.72 4.60
N CYS A 140 1.98 -13.64 3.29
CA CYS A 140 1.01 -14.48 2.63
C CYS A 140 1.60 -15.85 2.27
N PRO A 141 1.03 -16.97 2.76
CA PRO A 141 1.55 -18.30 2.49
C PRO A 141 1.10 -18.86 1.12
N HIS A 142 0.18 -18.18 0.43
CA HIS A 142 -0.34 -18.68 -0.85
C HIS A 142 0.70 -18.52 -1.95
N LEU A 143 0.91 -19.60 -2.72
CA LEU A 143 1.80 -19.58 -3.89
C LEU A 143 1.11 -19.05 -5.14
N THR A 144 -0.21 -19.20 -5.26
CA THR A 144 -1.04 -18.73 -6.38
C THR A 144 -2.47 -18.43 -5.91
N GLY A 145 -3.27 -17.75 -6.73
CA GLY A 145 -4.72 -17.65 -6.52
C GLY A 145 -5.12 -16.65 -5.43
N CYS A 146 -4.19 -15.78 -5.02
CA CYS A 146 -4.51 -14.61 -4.21
C CYS A 146 -3.74 -13.39 -4.74
N PRO A 147 -4.26 -12.16 -4.55
CA PRO A 147 -3.67 -10.97 -5.15
C PRO A 147 -2.19 -10.74 -4.81
N ARG A 148 -1.76 -11.13 -3.60
CA ARG A 148 -0.35 -11.03 -3.17
C ARG A 148 0.55 -11.99 -3.94
N ALA A 149 0.11 -13.23 -4.09
CA ALA A 149 0.83 -14.25 -4.83
C ALA A 149 0.92 -13.86 -6.31
N ASP A 150 -0.19 -13.41 -6.89
CA ASP A 150 -0.25 -13.00 -8.29
C ASP A 150 0.66 -11.80 -8.56
N TYR A 151 0.70 -10.82 -7.64
CA TYR A 151 1.63 -9.70 -7.69
C TYR A 151 3.10 -10.15 -7.62
N LEU A 152 3.43 -11.14 -6.79
CA LEU A 152 4.80 -11.66 -6.68
C LEU A 152 5.23 -12.43 -7.94
N LEU A 153 4.31 -13.20 -8.54
CA LEU A 153 4.56 -14.00 -9.74
C LEU A 153 4.62 -13.17 -11.02
N ALA A 154 3.76 -12.16 -11.13
CA ALA A 154 3.67 -11.26 -12.27
C ALA A 154 3.72 -9.79 -11.81
N PRO A 155 4.88 -9.29 -11.35
CA PRO A 155 4.99 -7.94 -10.83
C PRO A 155 4.62 -6.88 -11.89
N PRO A 156 3.77 -5.90 -11.57
CA PRO A 156 3.34 -4.86 -12.50
C PRO A 156 4.49 -4.08 -13.16
N ALA A 157 5.58 -3.88 -12.43
CA ALA A 157 6.76 -3.15 -12.93
C ALA A 157 7.80 -4.02 -13.65
N ALA A 158 7.55 -5.32 -13.84
CA ALA A 158 8.54 -6.25 -14.42
C ALA A 158 9.06 -5.77 -15.80
N GLY A 159 8.17 -5.27 -16.65
CA GLY A 159 8.53 -4.75 -17.99
C GLY A 159 9.35 -3.46 -17.97
N LEU A 160 9.36 -2.72 -16.86
CA LEU A 160 10.11 -1.47 -16.74
C LEU A 160 11.61 -1.70 -16.46
N ASN A 161 12.00 -2.92 -16.07
CA ASN A 161 13.39 -3.30 -15.79
C ASN A 161 14.14 -2.34 -14.85
N LEU A 162 13.42 -1.75 -13.89
CA LEU A 162 13.98 -0.84 -12.90
C LEU A 162 14.71 -1.63 -11.79
N LEU A 163 15.84 -1.11 -11.33
CA LEU A 163 16.61 -1.67 -10.22
C LEU A 163 16.55 -0.77 -8.99
N TYR A 164 16.31 -1.38 -7.84
CA TYR A 164 16.35 -0.72 -6.55
C TYR A 164 17.81 -0.49 -6.12
N PRO A 165 18.20 0.72 -5.68
CA PRO A 165 19.60 1.02 -5.36
C PRO A 165 20.15 0.10 -4.27
N ALA A 166 21.23 -0.64 -4.57
CA ALA A 166 21.83 -1.62 -3.66
C ALA A 166 22.20 -1.04 -2.28
N SER A 167 22.68 0.21 -2.24
CA SER A 167 23.01 0.91 -0.99
C SER A 167 21.81 1.24 -0.09
N GLN A 168 20.59 1.09 -0.61
CA GLN A 168 19.34 1.39 0.10
C GLN A 168 18.46 0.16 0.27
N GLN A 169 18.89 -1.01 -0.24
CA GLN A 169 18.19 -2.27 -0.03
C GLN A 169 18.24 -2.61 1.45
N TRP A 170 17.07 -2.91 2.02
CA TRP A 170 17.00 -3.40 3.38
C TRP A 170 17.50 -4.85 3.40
N ARG A 171 18.49 -5.13 4.24
CA ARG A 171 18.97 -6.49 4.48
C ARG A 171 18.49 -6.94 5.86
N PRO A 172 17.81 -8.10 5.97
CA PRO A 172 17.45 -8.63 7.28
C PRO A 172 18.72 -8.84 8.10
N LYS A 173 18.63 -8.57 9.41
CA LYS A 173 19.69 -8.92 10.34
C LYS A 173 19.81 -10.45 10.39
N GLU A 174 21.01 -10.93 10.70
CA GLU A 174 21.28 -12.38 10.83
C GLU A 174 20.30 -13.07 11.78
N ALA A 175 19.98 -12.45 12.92
CA ALA A 175 19.00 -12.99 13.86
C ALA A 175 17.57 -13.12 13.27
N THR A 176 17.19 -12.24 12.33
CA THR A 176 15.91 -12.35 11.62
C THR A 176 15.96 -13.49 10.61
N ARG A 177 17.08 -13.64 9.90
CA ARG A 177 17.33 -14.78 9.00
C ARG A 177 17.21 -16.09 9.77
N GLN A 178 17.94 -16.24 10.87
CA GLN A 178 17.96 -17.47 11.68
C GLN A 178 16.57 -17.87 12.17
N ARG A 179 15.77 -16.91 12.65
CA ARG A 179 14.39 -17.17 13.08
C ARG A 179 13.51 -17.70 11.95
N VAL A 180 13.68 -17.21 10.73
CA VAL A 180 12.93 -17.69 9.56
C VAL A 180 13.35 -19.12 9.20
N ILE A 181 14.66 -19.41 9.24
CA ILE A 181 15.18 -20.78 9.03
C ILE A 181 14.58 -21.74 10.06
N GLU A 182 14.58 -21.36 11.34
CA GLU A 182 13.98 -22.15 12.42
C GLU A 182 12.47 -22.37 12.20
N GLN A 183 11.74 -21.35 11.74
CA GLN A 183 10.31 -21.47 11.46
C GLN A 183 9.99 -22.35 10.25
N LEU A 184 10.82 -22.32 9.20
CA LEU A 184 10.57 -23.03 7.96
C LEU A 184 11.19 -24.43 7.92
N GLY A 185 12.19 -24.70 8.76
CA GLY A 185 12.93 -25.97 8.79
C GLY A 185 13.92 -26.14 7.62
N PHE A 186 14.13 -25.10 6.82
CA PHE A 186 15.14 -25.01 5.77
C PHE A 186 15.57 -23.54 5.59
N ASP A 187 16.74 -23.29 5.00
CA ASP A 187 17.17 -21.92 4.74
C ASP A 187 16.58 -21.42 3.40
N PRO A 188 15.54 -20.57 3.40
CA PRO A 188 14.98 -20.04 2.15
C PRO A 188 15.92 -19.05 1.46
N PHE A 189 17.06 -18.74 2.08
CA PHE A 189 18.08 -17.85 1.57
C PHE A 189 19.40 -18.58 1.23
N GLU A 190 19.42 -19.91 1.24
CA GLU A 190 20.57 -20.71 0.81
C GLU A 190 20.88 -20.47 -0.68
N GLY A 191 22.16 -20.28 -1.04
CA GLY A 191 22.57 -19.94 -2.41
C GLY A 191 22.34 -18.48 -2.82
N LEU A 192 21.73 -17.64 -1.97
CA LEU A 192 21.60 -16.19 -2.19
C LEU A 192 22.91 -15.47 -1.80
N HIS A 193 23.96 -15.65 -2.60
CA HIS A 193 25.14 -14.80 -2.51
C HIS A 193 24.96 -13.58 -3.42
N PRO A 194 25.45 -12.39 -3.03
CA PRO A 194 25.55 -11.29 -3.98
C PRO A 194 26.44 -11.75 -5.15
N ALA A 195 26.06 -11.38 -6.37
CA ALA A 195 26.99 -11.44 -7.48
C ALA A 195 28.27 -10.67 -7.09
N PRO A 196 29.46 -11.19 -7.41
CA PRO A 196 30.73 -10.58 -7.04
C PRO A 196 30.88 -9.13 -7.54
#